data_AF-A0A0C2DRT3-F1
#
_entry.id   AF-A0A0C2DRT3-F1
#
_cell.length_a   1.000
_cell.length_b   1.000
_cell.length_c   1.000
_cell.angle_alpha   90.00
_cell.angle_beta   90.00
_cell.angle_gamma   90.00
#
_symmetry.space_group_name_H-M   'P 1'
#
loop_
_entity.id
_entity.type
_entity.pdbx_description
1 polymer ?
#
loop_
_entity_poly.entity_id
_entity_poly.type
_entity_poly.pdbx_seq_one_letter_code
_entity_poly.pdbx_strand_id
1 'polypeptide(L)'
;MDKSCEVFKTRRTEIQQRSHFALMTDERLAQVTVLSRDPEIEGFDNSKFVFTDITFDATDQDRTVVVREVDGTLRTATPEEHDRMNRTYYEKPNRPVFPPPVFEDPYLEDALNRREHEFVLDWACWFFEPDDPAYVKLVQRVFDRVIEKGDFDVLHSTRHFGTMVFYLALNGNIPPLLNFFGARGRLHDCANLVRLQKTLHPDWRFVINSGDTDLKIVTDFVKQVVKSEGETEVAKGEHTTRKERRGRFWKKSEKDPSKKED
;
A
#
# COMPACT_ATOMS: atom_id res chain seq x y z
N MET A 1 -12.28 25.49 27.16
CA MET A 1 -12.37 24.40 26.16
C MET A 1 -11.12 24.48 25.31
N ASP A 2 -10.40 23.37 25.23
CA ASP A 2 -8.97 23.31 24.92
C ASP A 2 -8.73 23.36 23.40
N LYS A 3 -8.39 24.54 22.86
CA LYS A 3 -8.17 24.78 21.42
C LYS A 3 -7.09 23.87 20.83
N SER A 4 -6.17 23.41 21.67
CA SER A 4 -5.15 22.41 21.33
C SER A 4 -5.78 21.09 20.89
N CYS A 5 -6.73 20.57 21.67
CA CYS A 5 -7.41 19.30 21.44
C CYS A 5 -8.25 19.32 20.16
N GLU A 6 -8.85 20.47 19.83
CA GLU A 6 -9.61 20.67 18.59
C GLU A 6 -8.71 20.62 17.35
N VAL A 7 -7.58 21.34 17.38
CA VAL A 7 -6.58 21.32 16.29
C VAL A 7 -5.99 19.92 16.11
N PHE A 8 -5.68 19.21 17.20
CA PHE A 8 -5.19 17.84 17.11
C PHE A 8 -6.23 16.89 16.55
N LYS A 9 -7.52 17.02 16.89
CA LYS A 9 -8.60 16.22 16.33
C LYS A 9 -8.79 16.48 14.84
N THR A 10 -8.83 17.74 14.42
CA THR A 10 -9.00 18.13 13.00
C THR A 10 -7.83 17.65 12.14
N ARG A 11 -6.59 17.83 12.62
CA ARG A 11 -5.41 17.30 11.95
C ARG A 11 -5.45 15.78 11.87
N ARG A 12 -5.89 15.09 12.94
CA ARG A 12 -6.06 13.63 12.92
C ARG A 12 -7.06 13.21 11.86
N THR A 13 -8.19 13.91 11.70
CA THR A 13 -9.23 13.55 10.73
C THR A 13 -8.80 13.75 9.27
N GLU A 14 -8.17 14.88 8.92
CA GLU A 14 -7.72 15.15 7.55
C GLU A 14 -6.60 14.18 7.11
N ILE A 15 -5.67 13.92 8.03
CA ILE A 15 -4.52 13.03 7.83
C ILE A 15 -4.96 11.55 7.78
N GLN A 16 -6.00 11.18 8.55
CA GLN A 16 -6.60 9.84 8.54
C GLN A 16 -7.46 9.61 7.29
N GLN A 17 -8.11 10.64 6.75
CA GLN A 17 -8.81 10.55 5.46
C GLN A 17 -7.80 10.24 4.34
N ARG A 18 -6.70 11.00 4.25
CA ARG A 18 -5.66 10.79 3.21
C ARG A 18 -5.07 9.38 3.21
N SER A 19 -4.82 8.77 4.37
CA SER A 19 -4.28 7.40 4.44
C SER A 19 -5.25 6.32 3.96
N HIS A 20 -6.56 6.54 4.08
CA HIS A 20 -7.56 5.56 3.64
C HIS A 20 -7.69 5.49 2.11
N PHE A 21 -7.40 6.58 1.39
CA PHE A 21 -7.59 6.66 -0.07
C PHE A 21 -6.44 6.06 -0.90
N ALA A 22 -5.29 5.80 -0.27
CA ALA A 22 -4.05 5.38 -0.93
C ALA A 22 -4.18 4.18 -1.87
N LEU A 23 -4.96 3.17 -1.47
CA LEU A 23 -5.18 1.94 -2.24
C LEU A 23 -6.61 1.83 -2.79
N MET A 24 -7.39 2.89 -2.63
CA MET A 24 -8.78 2.97 -3.09
C MET A 24 -8.92 3.88 -4.33
N THR A 25 -7.85 4.57 -4.70
CA THR A 25 -7.83 5.49 -5.85
C THR A 25 -7.05 4.85 -6.98
N ASP A 26 -7.59 4.89 -8.18
CA ASP A 26 -6.87 4.41 -9.36
C ASP A 26 -5.63 5.29 -9.62
N GLU A 27 -4.55 4.66 -10.08
CA GLU A 27 -3.33 5.37 -10.45
C GLU A 27 -3.66 6.43 -11.51
N ARG A 28 -3.24 7.68 -11.28
CA ARG A 28 -3.43 8.73 -12.27
C ARG A 28 -2.62 8.42 -13.53
N LEU A 29 -3.30 8.46 -14.67
CA LEU A 29 -2.64 8.33 -15.97
C LEU A 29 -1.81 9.59 -16.25
N ALA A 30 -0.57 9.41 -16.71
CA ALA A 30 0.30 10.49 -17.20
C ALA A 30 -0.16 11.00 -18.58
N GLN A 31 -1.45 11.32 -18.72
CA GLN A 31 -1.99 11.87 -19.95
C GLN A 31 -1.53 13.31 -20.10
N VAL A 32 -0.91 13.57 -21.25
CA VAL A 32 -0.45 14.89 -21.62
C VAL A 32 -1.18 15.30 -22.88
N THR A 33 -1.73 16.51 -22.88
CA THR A 33 -2.40 17.09 -24.04
C THR A 33 -1.47 18.04 -24.74
N VAL A 34 -1.32 17.86 -26.06
CA VAL A 34 -0.51 18.75 -26.90
C VAL A 34 -1.39 19.94 -27.28
N LEU A 35 -0.93 21.14 -26.96
CA LEU A 35 -1.63 22.40 -27.21
C LEU A 35 -1.24 23.00 -28.56
N SER A 36 0.06 23.02 -28.85
CA SER A 36 0.60 23.51 -30.13
C SER A 36 1.88 22.78 -30.51
N ARG A 37 2.24 22.82 -31.80
CA ARG A 37 3.51 22.35 -32.33
C ARG A 37 4.09 23.40 -33.25
N ASP A 38 5.20 23.98 -32.84
CA ASP A 38 5.85 25.08 -33.54
C ASP A 38 7.26 24.62 -33.96
N PRO A 39 7.43 24.03 -35.16
CA PRO A 39 8.72 23.44 -35.58
C PRO A 39 9.80 24.50 -35.83
N GLU A 40 9.43 25.77 -36.02
CA GLU A 40 10.39 26.86 -36.28
C GLU A 40 11.27 27.19 -35.07
N ILE A 41 10.84 26.81 -33.86
CA ILE A 41 11.57 27.03 -32.60
C ILE A 41 12.29 25.75 -32.11
N GLU A 42 12.30 24.69 -32.93
CA GLU A 42 13.04 23.47 -32.63
C GLU A 42 14.54 23.75 -32.48
N GLY A 43 15.14 23.25 -31.41
CA GLY A 43 16.56 23.45 -31.13
C GLY A 43 16.94 24.87 -30.70
N PHE A 44 15.97 25.71 -30.31
CA PHE A 44 16.24 27.03 -29.74
C PHE A 44 17.07 26.94 -28.43
N ASP A 45 16.79 25.95 -27.59
CA ASP A 45 17.55 25.66 -26.37
C ASP A 45 17.68 24.15 -26.16
N ASN A 46 18.65 23.74 -25.34
CA ASN A 46 18.88 22.34 -24.97
C ASN A 46 17.97 21.87 -23.82
N SER A 47 17.23 22.80 -23.19
CA SER A 47 16.40 22.53 -22.03
C SER A 47 14.92 22.81 -22.32
N LYS A 48 14.03 22.10 -21.63
CA LYS A 48 12.59 22.36 -21.68
C LYS A 48 12.23 23.56 -20.81
N PHE A 49 11.29 24.38 -21.28
CA PHE A 49 10.75 25.50 -20.50
C PHE A 49 9.44 25.09 -19.84
N VAL A 50 9.31 25.39 -18.55
CA VAL A 50 8.07 25.12 -17.79
C VAL A 50 7.46 26.46 -17.39
N PHE A 51 6.25 26.72 -17.88
CA PHE A 51 5.48 27.91 -17.57
C PHE A 51 4.39 27.55 -16.57
N THR A 52 4.36 28.26 -15.46
CA THR A 52 3.41 28.04 -14.37
C THR A 52 2.65 29.34 -14.13
N ASP A 53 1.32 29.25 -14.12
CA ASP A 53 0.49 30.36 -13.66
C ASP A 53 0.62 30.52 -12.14
N ILE A 54 0.96 31.73 -11.68
CA ILE A 54 1.16 32.08 -10.26
C ILE A 54 0.01 32.94 -9.71
N THR A 55 -1.16 32.91 -10.34
CA THR A 55 -2.38 33.53 -9.80
C THR A 55 -2.70 33.01 -8.39
N PHE A 56 -3.04 33.93 -7.49
CA PHE A 56 -3.26 33.62 -6.07
C PHE A 56 -4.61 32.90 -5.82
N ASP A 57 -5.62 33.20 -6.63
CA ASP A 57 -6.98 32.68 -6.45
C ASP A 57 -7.20 31.27 -7.05
N ALA A 58 -6.20 30.72 -7.74
CA ALA A 58 -6.27 29.37 -8.32
C ALA A 58 -5.94 28.30 -7.27
N THR A 59 -6.77 27.24 -7.22
CA THR A 59 -6.47 26.07 -6.37
C THR A 59 -5.24 25.32 -6.91
N ASP A 60 -4.59 24.52 -6.06
CA ASP A 60 -3.42 23.72 -6.47
C ASP A 60 -3.74 22.82 -7.68
N GLN A 61 -4.98 22.33 -7.82
CA GLN A 61 -5.40 21.42 -8.89
C GLN A 61 -5.78 22.18 -10.18
N ASP A 62 -6.39 23.37 -10.06
CA ASP A 62 -6.87 24.15 -11.21
C ASP A 62 -5.77 25.00 -11.87
N ARG A 63 -4.60 25.07 -11.24
CA ARG A 63 -3.47 25.86 -11.72
C ARG A 63 -2.94 25.33 -13.05
N THR A 64 -2.79 26.22 -14.02
CA THR A 64 -2.28 25.84 -15.35
C THR A 64 -0.75 25.77 -15.34
N VAL A 65 -0.23 24.62 -15.75
CA VAL A 65 1.21 24.40 -15.97
C VAL A 65 1.40 23.80 -17.35
N VAL A 66 2.20 24.46 -18.16
CA VAL A 66 2.50 24.05 -19.54
C VAL A 66 4.00 23.90 -19.71
N VAL A 67 4.39 22.92 -20.53
CA VAL A 67 5.79 22.59 -20.80
C VAL A 67 6.02 22.76 -22.30
N ARG A 68 7.05 23.53 -22.63
CA ARG A 68 7.59 23.64 -23.98
C ARG A 68 8.80 22.72 -24.08
N GLU A 69 8.68 21.71 -24.92
CA GLU A 69 9.75 20.76 -25.22
C GLU A 69 10.76 21.36 -26.21
N VAL A 70 11.93 20.75 -26.28
CA VAL A 70 13.03 21.12 -27.20
C VAL A 70 12.61 21.02 -28.67
N ASP A 71 11.68 20.10 -28.97
CA ASP A 71 11.10 19.87 -30.30
C ASP A 71 10.09 20.96 -30.72
N GLY A 72 9.97 22.05 -29.95
CA GLY A 72 9.01 23.13 -30.19
C GLY A 72 7.56 22.81 -29.82
N THR A 73 7.29 21.61 -29.30
CA THR A 73 5.95 21.19 -28.87
C THR A 73 5.55 21.83 -27.54
N LEU A 74 4.39 22.48 -27.50
CA LEU A 74 3.75 22.95 -26.27
C LEU A 74 2.73 21.92 -25.79
N ARG A 75 2.90 21.45 -24.56
CA ARG A 75 2.03 20.45 -23.96
C ARG A 75 1.66 20.81 -22.52
N THR A 76 0.64 20.18 -21.97
CA THR A 76 0.37 20.27 -20.53
C THR A 76 1.44 19.53 -19.73
N ALA A 77 1.67 19.96 -18.49
CA ALA A 77 2.57 19.27 -17.58
C ALA A 77 2.03 17.89 -17.18
N THR A 78 2.94 16.94 -16.93
CA THR A 78 2.54 15.70 -16.25
C THR A 78 2.12 16.02 -14.81
N PRO A 79 1.30 15.18 -14.14
CA PRO A 79 0.92 15.40 -12.75
C PRO A 79 2.12 15.60 -11.81
N GLU A 80 3.21 14.85 -12.03
CA GLU A 80 4.46 15.00 -11.26
C GLU A 80 5.15 16.34 -11.52
N GLU A 81 5.24 16.76 -12.79
CA GLU A 81 5.81 18.06 -13.17
C GLU A 81 4.99 19.20 -12.56
N HIS A 82 3.66 19.09 -12.63
CA HIS A 82 2.70 20.05 -12.10
C HIS A 82 2.84 20.20 -10.58
N ASP A 83 2.80 19.10 -9.83
CA ASP A 83 2.95 19.12 -8.38
C ASP A 83 4.35 19.62 -7.97
N ARG A 84 5.42 19.23 -8.69
CA ARG A 84 6.77 19.75 -8.43
C ARG A 84 6.85 21.27 -8.63
N MET A 85 6.27 21.79 -9.71
CA MET A 85 6.25 23.24 -9.95
C MET A 85 5.41 23.99 -8.92
N ASN A 86 4.25 23.45 -8.54
CA ASN A 86 3.42 24.03 -7.50
C ASN A 86 4.19 24.18 -6.19
N ARG A 87 4.97 23.16 -5.79
CA ARG A 87 5.79 23.22 -4.57
C ARG A 87 6.94 24.25 -4.65
N THR A 88 7.47 24.50 -5.84
CA THR A 88 8.53 25.52 -6.05
C THR A 88 8.02 26.93 -5.83
N TYR A 89 6.80 27.23 -6.30
CA TYR A 89 6.21 28.58 -6.16
C TYR A 89 5.41 28.75 -4.85
N TYR A 90 4.76 27.69 -4.38
CA TYR A 90 3.98 27.66 -3.15
C TYR A 90 4.62 26.70 -2.16
N GLU A 91 5.56 27.23 -1.38
CA GLU A 91 6.27 26.45 -0.37
C GLU A 91 5.29 25.88 0.66
N LYS A 92 5.28 24.55 0.77
CA LYS A 92 4.62 23.84 1.86
C LYS A 92 5.71 23.45 2.86
N PRO A 93 5.68 23.95 4.12
CA PRO A 93 6.80 23.80 5.06
C PRO A 93 7.15 22.34 5.36
N ASN A 94 6.21 21.41 5.17
CA ASN A 94 6.37 19.99 5.48
C ASN A 94 6.37 19.10 4.22
N ARG A 95 6.54 19.66 3.02
CA ARG A 95 6.57 18.91 1.75
C ARG A 95 7.69 19.47 0.87
N PRO A 96 8.92 18.93 0.97
CA PRO A 96 10.04 19.40 0.15
C PRO A 96 9.77 19.14 -1.35
N VAL A 97 10.49 19.89 -2.20
CA VAL A 97 10.44 19.72 -3.66
C VAL A 97 11.08 18.38 -4.07
N PHE A 98 12.24 18.07 -3.50
CA PHE A 98 12.94 16.81 -3.75
C PHE A 98 12.46 15.70 -2.82
N PRO A 99 12.38 14.45 -3.31
CA PRO A 99 12.02 13.31 -2.49
C PRO A 99 13.03 13.12 -1.34
N PRO A 100 12.56 12.92 -0.11
CA PRO A 100 13.38 12.49 1.01
C PRO A 100 14.17 11.21 0.70
N PRO A 101 15.46 11.10 1.10
CA PRO A 101 16.29 9.92 0.86
C PRO A 101 15.75 8.62 1.44
N VAL A 102 14.84 8.70 2.43
CA VAL A 102 14.22 7.52 3.07
C VAL A 102 13.38 6.69 2.10
N PHE A 103 12.96 7.25 0.97
CA PHE A 103 12.21 6.51 -0.05
C PHE A 103 13.11 5.74 -1.02
N GLU A 104 14.43 5.98 -0.99
CA GLU A 104 15.40 5.36 -1.88
C GLU A 104 16.19 4.26 -1.15
N ASP A 105 16.60 3.24 -1.91
CA ASP A 105 17.51 2.23 -1.42
C ASP A 105 18.95 2.81 -1.35
N PRO A 106 19.74 2.53 -0.30
CA PRO A 106 19.55 1.50 0.74
C PRO A 106 18.80 1.96 2.00
N TYR A 107 18.44 3.24 2.12
CA TYR A 107 17.88 3.81 3.35
C TYR A 107 16.50 3.26 3.67
N LEU A 108 15.69 3.02 2.64
CA LEU A 108 14.38 2.39 2.79
C LEU A 108 14.51 1.01 3.47
N GLU A 109 15.38 0.12 2.94
CA GLU A 109 15.59 -1.20 3.53
C GLU A 109 16.10 -1.13 4.98
N ASP A 110 17.00 -0.21 5.29
CA ASP A 110 17.49 -0.01 6.66
C ASP A 110 16.36 0.41 7.61
N ALA A 111 15.52 1.36 7.21
CA ALA A 111 14.34 1.76 7.98
C ALA A 111 13.35 0.59 8.19
N LEU A 112 13.10 -0.20 7.15
CA LEU A 112 12.25 -1.40 7.23
C LEU A 112 12.87 -2.51 8.09
N ASN A 113 14.19 -2.57 8.19
CA ASN A 113 14.89 -3.51 9.08
C ASN A 113 14.82 -3.08 10.54
N ARG A 114 14.79 -1.76 10.80
CA ARG A 114 14.59 -1.17 12.13
C ARG A 114 13.13 -1.17 12.61
N ARG A 115 12.20 -1.71 11.81
CA ARG A 115 10.75 -1.73 12.07
C ARG A 115 10.12 -0.33 12.08
N GLU A 116 10.71 0.62 11.37
CA GLU A 116 10.22 2.01 11.25
C GLU A 116 9.16 2.16 10.13
N HIS A 117 8.27 1.17 9.98
CA HIS A 117 7.27 1.13 8.91
C HIS A 117 6.29 2.30 8.97
N GLU A 118 5.82 2.65 10.18
CA GLU A 118 4.93 3.79 10.38
C GLU A 118 5.58 5.11 9.94
N PHE A 119 6.85 5.31 10.27
CA PHE A 119 7.59 6.52 9.90
C PHE A 119 7.69 6.70 8.39
N VAL A 120 8.02 5.63 7.65
CA VAL A 120 8.10 5.66 6.18
C VAL A 120 6.73 5.97 5.57
N LEU A 121 5.67 5.30 6.04
CA LEU A 121 4.31 5.50 5.54
C LEU A 121 3.76 6.89 5.87
N ASP A 122 4.10 7.42 7.04
CA ASP A 122 3.73 8.76 7.43
C ASP A 122 4.36 9.78 6.50
N TRP A 123 5.69 9.72 6.30
CA TRP A 123 6.40 10.57 5.35
C TRP A 123 5.84 10.45 3.94
N ALA A 124 5.48 9.25 3.50
CA ALA A 124 4.88 9.02 2.20
C ALA A 124 3.55 9.78 2.03
N CYS A 125 2.69 9.79 3.06
CA CYS A 125 1.44 10.59 3.05
C CYS A 125 1.66 12.11 3.04
N TRP A 126 2.81 12.59 3.53
CA TRP A 126 3.16 14.01 3.49
C TRP A 126 3.71 14.41 2.11
N PHE A 127 4.55 13.55 1.53
CA PHE A 127 5.28 13.86 0.32
C PHE A 127 4.49 13.60 -0.95
N PHE A 128 3.80 12.46 -1.06
CA PHE A 128 3.09 12.08 -2.27
C PHE A 128 1.61 12.45 -2.22
N GLU A 129 1.00 12.51 -3.40
CA GLU A 129 -0.45 12.51 -3.54
C GLU A 129 -0.96 11.06 -3.51
N PRO A 130 -2.20 10.82 -3.02
CA PRO A 130 -2.69 9.46 -2.75
C PRO A 130 -2.84 8.56 -3.99
N ASP A 131 -2.89 9.17 -5.16
CA ASP A 131 -3.10 8.62 -6.50
C ASP A 131 -1.81 8.65 -7.35
N ASP A 132 -0.68 9.03 -6.74
CA ASP A 132 0.64 8.95 -7.34
C ASP A 132 1.10 7.48 -7.44
N PRO A 133 1.52 6.99 -8.62
CA PRO A 133 1.98 5.60 -8.76
C PRO A 133 3.22 5.29 -7.91
N ALA A 134 4.10 6.27 -7.63
CA ALA A 134 5.25 6.06 -6.75
C ALA A 134 4.82 5.81 -5.30
N TYR A 135 3.76 6.48 -4.86
CA TYR A 135 3.18 6.28 -3.54
C TYR A 135 2.57 4.88 -3.38
N VAL A 136 1.75 4.47 -4.35
CA VAL A 136 1.11 3.15 -4.35
C VAL A 136 2.17 2.05 -4.27
N LYS A 137 3.22 2.13 -5.11
CA LYS A 137 4.33 1.17 -5.10
C LYS A 137 5.07 1.12 -3.76
N LEU A 138 5.34 2.27 -3.16
CA LEU A 138 6.00 2.35 -1.86
C LEU A 138 5.14 1.70 -0.77
N VAL A 139 3.85 2.03 -0.70
CA VAL A 139 2.91 1.47 0.27
C VAL A 139 2.80 -0.05 0.13
N GLN A 140 2.66 -0.56 -1.10
CA GLN A 140 2.63 -2.00 -1.37
C GLN A 140 3.92 -2.69 -0.88
N ARG A 141 5.09 -2.13 -1.22
CA ARG A 141 6.40 -2.67 -0.79
C ARG A 141 6.51 -2.72 0.75
N VAL A 142 6.05 -1.69 1.45
CA VAL A 142 6.06 -1.68 2.92
C VAL A 142 5.12 -2.75 3.49
N PHE A 143 3.91 -2.89 2.93
CA PHE A 143 2.96 -3.90 3.38
C PHE A 143 3.45 -5.32 3.15
N ASP A 144 4.00 -5.62 1.97
CA ASP A 144 4.59 -6.92 1.67
C ASP A 144 5.69 -7.28 2.67
N ARG A 145 6.52 -6.30 3.04
CA ARG A 145 7.57 -6.49 4.04
C ARG A 145 7.02 -6.78 5.44
N VAL A 146 5.94 -6.08 5.84
CA VAL A 146 5.25 -6.33 7.12
C VAL A 146 4.65 -7.73 7.15
N ILE A 147 4.06 -8.18 6.03
CA ILE A 147 3.45 -9.51 5.91
C ILE A 147 4.53 -10.60 5.97
N GLU A 148 5.65 -10.41 5.27
CA GLU A 148 6.77 -11.36 5.23
C GLU A 148 7.39 -11.56 6.62
N LYS A 149 7.59 -10.47 7.37
CA LYS A 149 8.14 -10.53 8.73
C LYS A 149 7.11 -10.86 9.81
N GLY A 150 5.82 -10.70 9.52
CA GLY A 150 4.74 -10.81 10.51
C GLY A 150 4.69 -9.64 11.50
N ASP A 151 5.23 -8.48 11.13
CA ASP A 151 5.36 -7.27 11.97
C ASP A 151 4.07 -6.45 12.08
N PHE A 152 2.92 -7.13 12.11
CA PHE A 152 1.59 -6.48 12.14
C PHE A 152 1.38 -5.56 13.34
N ASP A 153 2.12 -5.78 14.44
CA ASP A 153 2.09 -4.93 15.62
C ASP A 153 2.47 -3.49 15.37
N VAL A 154 3.43 -3.26 14.48
CA VAL A 154 3.92 -1.92 14.18
C VAL A 154 2.80 -1.07 13.59
N LEU A 155 1.96 -1.67 12.74
CA LEU A 155 0.89 -0.95 12.07
C LEU A 155 -0.47 -1.07 12.77
N HIS A 156 -0.68 -2.06 13.65
CA HIS A 156 -2.00 -2.38 14.24
C HIS A 156 -2.72 -1.19 14.88
N SER A 157 -1.98 -0.31 15.57
CA SER A 157 -2.54 0.86 16.27
C SER A 157 -2.31 2.16 15.52
N THR A 158 -2.04 2.09 14.22
CA THR A 158 -1.78 3.24 13.35
C THR A 158 -2.93 3.47 12.38
N ARG A 159 -2.95 4.64 11.74
CA ARG A 159 -3.90 4.96 10.66
C ARG A 159 -3.76 4.07 9.43
N HIS A 160 -2.57 3.49 9.22
CA HIS A 160 -2.27 2.67 8.03
C HIS A 160 -2.81 1.25 8.15
N PHE A 161 -3.27 0.84 9.34
CA PHE A 161 -3.77 -0.51 9.56
C PHE A 161 -4.96 -0.83 8.64
N GLY A 162 -5.94 0.06 8.54
CA GLY A 162 -7.13 -0.17 7.72
C GLY A 162 -6.77 -0.39 6.24
N THR A 163 -5.84 0.43 5.73
CA THR A 163 -5.34 0.34 4.36
C THR A 163 -4.60 -0.98 4.11
N MET A 164 -3.79 -1.44 5.07
CA MET A 164 -3.12 -2.76 5.01
C MET A 164 -4.12 -3.92 5.06
N VAL A 165 -5.14 -3.85 5.92
CA VAL A 165 -6.20 -4.87 5.99
C VAL A 165 -6.95 -4.94 4.66
N PHE A 166 -7.28 -3.80 4.08
CA PHE A 166 -7.95 -3.71 2.79
C PHE A 166 -7.09 -4.28 1.66
N TYR A 167 -5.80 -3.94 1.62
CA TYR A 167 -4.82 -4.52 0.69
C TYR A 167 -4.79 -6.05 0.74
N LEU A 168 -4.69 -6.61 1.95
CA LEU A 168 -4.68 -8.06 2.16
C LEU A 168 -5.97 -8.72 1.70
N ALA A 169 -7.11 -8.09 1.96
CA ALA A 169 -8.42 -8.61 1.60
C ALA A 169 -8.66 -8.56 0.08
N LEU A 170 -8.29 -7.46 -0.58
CA LEU A 170 -8.32 -7.34 -2.03
C LEU A 170 -7.50 -8.45 -2.72
N ASN A 171 -6.29 -8.71 -2.21
CA ASN A 171 -5.40 -9.74 -2.75
C ASN A 171 -5.76 -11.18 -2.29
N GLY A 172 -6.73 -11.34 -1.40
CA GLY A 172 -7.09 -12.64 -0.82
C GLY A 172 -6.03 -13.26 0.10
N ASN A 173 -5.03 -12.50 0.54
CA ASN A 173 -3.94 -12.97 1.40
C ASN A 173 -4.20 -12.68 2.89
N ILE A 174 -5.37 -13.06 3.38
CA ILE A 174 -5.79 -12.85 4.77
C ILE A 174 -5.17 -13.81 5.82
N PRO A 175 -4.74 -15.06 5.51
CA PRO A 175 -4.27 -16.00 6.53
C PRO A 175 -3.17 -15.47 7.49
N PRO A 176 -2.16 -14.71 7.04
CA PRO A 176 -1.14 -14.14 7.95
C PRO A 176 -1.75 -13.27 9.06
N LEU A 177 -2.72 -12.43 8.71
CA LEU A 177 -3.39 -11.54 9.65
C LEU A 177 -4.37 -12.29 10.56
N LEU A 178 -5.03 -13.34 10.06
CA LEU A 178 -5.84 -14.22 10.91
C LEU A 178 -5.01 -14.93 11.97
N ASN A 179 -3.81 -15.41 11.62
CA ASN A 179 -2.90 -16.03 12.57
C ASN A 179 -2.48 -15.03 13.66
N PHE A 180 -2.22 -13.78 13.29
CA PHE A 180 -1.89 -12.72 14.24
C PHE A 180 -3.02 -12.43 15.24
N PHE A 181 -4.28 -12.33 14.77
CA PHE A 181 -5.43 -12.14 15.66
C PHE A 181 -5.76 -13.39 16.49
N GLY A 182 -5.65 -14.58 15.88
CA GLY A 182 -5.89 -15.86 16.53
C GLY A 182 -4.90 -16.14 17.66
N ALA A 183 -3.62 -15.82 17.46
CA ALA A 183 -2.59 -15.93 18.50
C ALA A 183 -2.89 -15.04 19.74
N ARG A 184 -3.69 -13.98 19.57
CA ARG A 184 -4.11 -13.06 20.65
C ARG A 184 -5.47 -13.39 21.24
N GLY A 185 -6.11 -14.45 20.78
CA GLY A 185 -7.48 -14.81 21.19
C GLY A 185 -8.55 -13.82 20.73
N ARG A 186 -8.26 -12.96 19.74
CA ARG A 186 -9.21 -11.95 19.22
C ARG A 186 -10.11 -12.54 18.14
N LEU A 187 -10.97 -13.47 18.56
CA LEU A 187 -11.88 -14.20 17.66
C LEU A 187 -12.87 -13.29 16.92
N HIS A 188 -13.32 -12.23 17.57
CA HIS A 188 -14.23 -11.26 16.98
C HIS A 188 -13.60 -10.56 15.76
N ASP A 189 -12.34 -10.12 15.89
CA ASP A 189 -11.60 -9.48 14.81
C ASP A 189 -11.34 -10.45 13.65
N CYS A 190 -11.04 -11.72 13.96
CA CYS A 190 -10.94 -12.79 12.95
C CYS A 190 -12.26 -12.94 12.16
N ALA A 191 -13.41 -12.98 12.85
CA ALA A 191 -14.69 -13.12 12.18
C ALA A 191 -15.03 -11.90 11.32
N ASN A 192 -14.71 -10.69 11.78
CA ASN A 192 -14.88 -9.46 11.00
C ASN A 192 -14.01 -9.45 9.74
N LEU A 193 -12.78 -9.94 9.83
CA LEU A 193 -11.88 -10.06 8.69
C LEU A 193 -12.40 -11.06 7.64
N VAL A 194 -12.95 -12.19 8.08
CA VAL A 194 -13.61 -13.17 7.20
C VAL A 194 -14.87 -12.58 6.55
N ARG A 195 -15.67 -11.80 7.30
CA ARG A 195 -16.83 -11.07 6.75
C ARG A 195 -16.39 -10.09 5.67
N LEU A 196 -15.36 -9.28 5.93
CA LEU A 196 -14.81 -8.33 4.96
C LEU A 196 -14.38 -9.04 3.66
N GLN A 197 -13.67 -10.15 3.79
CA GLN A 197 -13.23 -10.94 2.64
C GLN A 197 -14.40 -11.45 1.80
N LYS A 198 -15.47 -11.92 2.47
CA LYS A 198 -16.69 -12.37 1.79
C LYS A 198 -17.42 -11.23 1.09
N THR A 199 -17.38 -10.02 1.65
CA THR A 199 -17.93 -8.81 1.02
C THR A 199 -17.16 -8.44 -0.24
N LEU A 200 -15.83 -8.55 -0.24
CA LEU A 200 -14.98 -8.23 -1.40
C LEU A 200 -14.96 -9.34 -2.46
N HIS A 201 -15.08 -10.61 -2.05
CA HIS A 201 -15.07 -11.77 -2.95
C HIS A 201 -16.36 -12.60 -2.77
N PRO A 202 -17.48 -12.19 -3.41
CA PRO A 202 -18.77 -12.86 -3.25
C PRO A 202 -18.76 -14.34 -3.68
N ASP A 203 -17.91 -14.70 -4.64
CA ASP A 203 -17.78 -16.03 -5.24
C ASP A 203 -17.25 -17.11 -4.28
N TRP A 204 -16.78 -16.70 -3.10
CA TRP A 204 -16.30 -17.63 -2.09
C TRP A 204 -17.40 -18.55 -1.55
N ARG A 205 -17.08 -19.84 -1.39
CA ARG A 205 -18.07 -20.92 -1.27
C ARG A 205 -18.73 -21.07 0.10
N PHE A 206 -18.56 -20.14 1.05
CA PHE A 206 -19.28 -20.19 2.33
C PHE A 206 -20.33 -19.09 2.45
N VAL A 207 -21.45 -19.44 3.08
CA VAL A 207 -22.56 -18.55 3.41
C VAL A 207 -22.37 -18.14 4.87
N ILE A 208 -22.43 -16.83 5.14
CA ILE A 208 -22.42 -16.30 6.50
C ILE A 208 -23.85 -15.90 6.83
N ASN A 209 -24.47 -16.57 7.80
CA ASN A 209 -25.77 -16.16 8.31
C ASN A 209 -25.59 -15.16 9.46
N SER A 210 -26.56 -14.25 9.62
CA SER A 210 -26.55 -13.21 10.65
C SER A 210 -26.61 -13.75 12.09
N GLY A 211 -26.91 -15.04 12.29
CA GLY A 211 -26.89 -15.73 13.58
C GLY A 211 -25.66 -16.60 13.84
N ASP A 212 -24.69 -16.64 12.93
CA ASP A 212 -23.51 -17.51 13.09
C ASP A 212 -22.55 -16.96 14.14
N THR A 213 -22.14 -17.81 15.07
CA THR A 213 -21.12 -17.48 16.08
C THR A 213 -19.77 -17.22 15.41
N ASP A 214 -19.01 -16.23 15.88
CA ASP A 214 -17.70 -15.85 15.35
C ASP A 214 -16.74 -17.06 15.20
N LEU A 215 -16.79 -18.00 16.14
CA LEU A 215 -15.97 -19.22 16.12
C LEU A 215 -16.32 -20.14 14.94
N LYS A 216 -17.61 -20.30 14.61
CA LYS A 216 -18.05 -21.08 13.44
C LYS A 216 -17.55 -20.45 12.14
N ILE A 217 -17.74 -19.13 11.99
CA ILE A 217 -17.33 -18.37 10.80
C ILE A 217 -15.83 -18.59 10.52
N VAL A 218 -14.99 -18.45 11.54
CA VAL A 218 -13.55 -18.65 11.41
C VAL A 218 -13.21 -20.11 11.11
N THR A 219 -13.83 -21.08 11.79
CA THR A 219 -13.54 -22.50 11.54
C THR A 219 -13.94 -22.96 10.14
N ASP A 220 -15.05 -22.47 9.62
CA ASP A 220 -15.53 -22.84 8.29
C ASP A 220 -14.65 -22.20 7.21
N PHE A 221 -14.19 -20.97 7.45
CA PHE A 221 -13.19 -20.34 6.61
C PHE A 221 -11.88 -21.15 6.56
N VAL A 222 -11.32 -21.52 7.72
CA VAL A 222 -10.07 -22.30 7.79
C VAL A 222 -10.19 -23.65 7.10
N LYS A 223 -11.31 -24.37 7.28
CA LYS A 223 -11.56 -25.64 6.59
C LYS A 223 -11.54 -25.48 5.07
N GLN A 224 -12.08 -24.37 4.55
CA GLN A 224 -12.09 -24.11 3.11
C GLN A 224 -10.71 -23.73 2.58
N VAL A 225 -9.94 -22.90 3.30
CA VAL A 225 -8.55 -22.57 2.91
C VAL A 225 -7.71 -23.84 2.82
N VAL A 226 -7.76 -24.70 3.83
CA VAL A 226 -7.03 -25.98 3.85
C VAL A 226 -7.46 -26.88 2.68
N LYS A 227 -8.76 -26.90 2.34
CA LYS A 227 -9.25 -27.65 1.18
C LYS A 227 -8.71 -27.09 -0.14
N SER A 228 -8.72 -25.77 -0.32
CA SER A 228 -8.19 -25.12 -1.53
C SER A 228 -6.68 -25.27 -1.68
N GLU A 229 -5.93 -25.22 -0.57
CA GLU A 229 -4.48 -25.46 -0.56
C GLU A 229 -4.17 -26.93 -0.87
N GLY A 230 -4.94 -27.88 -0.33
CA GLY A 230 -4.82 -29.30 -0.68
C GLY A 230 -5.11 -29.59 -2.15
N GLU A 231 -6.12 -28.94 -2.75
CA GLU A 231 -6.42 -29.07 -4.18
C GLU A 231 -5.32 -28.44 -5.07
N THR A 232 -4.74 -27.32 -4.65
CA THR A 232 -3.61 -26.69 -5.38
C THR A 232 -2.29 -27.43 -5.21
N GLU A 233 -2.03 -28.06 -4.06
CA GLU A 233 -0.89 -28.97 -3.87
C GLU A 233 -1.03 -30.26 -4.68
N VAL A 234 -2.24 -30.82 -4.82
CA VAL A 234 -2.50 -31.96 -5.70
C VAL A 234 -2.32 -31.57 -7.18
N ALA A 235 -2.80 -30.39 -7.60
CA ALA A 235 -2.59 -29.87 -8.95
C ALA A 235 -1.12 -29.55 -9.25
N LYS A 236 -0.38 -29.01 -8.28
CA LYS A 236 1.09 -28.85 -8.39
C LYS A 236 1.81 -30.18 -8.33
N GLY A 237 1.30 -31.17 -7.59
CA GLY A 237 1.80 -32.54 -7.47
C GLY A 237 1.72 -33.31 -8.80
N GLU A 238 0.63 -33.14 -9.54
CA GLU A 238 0.48 -33.70 -10.89
C GLU A 238 1.45 -33.05 -11.89
N HIS A 239 1.77 -31.76 -11.74
CA HIS A 239 2.79 -31.09 -12.56
C HIS A 239 4.25 -31.32 -12.11
N THR A 240 4.48 -31.69 -10.84
CA THR A 240 5.82 -31.93 -10.28
C THR A 240 6.25 -33.40 -10.28
N THR A 241 5.44 -34.33 -10.79
CA THR A 241 5.94 -35.66 -11.18
C THR A 241 6.94 -35.62 -12.35
N ARG A 242 7.21 -34.44 -12.93
CA ARG A 242 8.27 -34.22 -13.93
C ARG A 242 9.49 -33.42 -13.46
N LYS A 243 9.54 -32.88 -12.24
CA LYS A 243 10.79 -32.28 -11.70
C LYS A 243 10.86 -32.36 -10.18
N GLU A 244 11.91 -33.02 -9.75
CA GLU A 244 12.33 -33.38 -8.40
C GLU A 244 11.92 -32.47 -7.23
N ARG A 245 11.34 -33.14 -6.23
CA ARG A 245 11.70 -33.12 -4.80
C ARG A 245 12.59 -31.94 -4.33
N ARG A 246 11.98 -30.88 -3.78
CA ARG A 246 12.62 -30.04 -2.74
C ARG A 246 11.60 -29.55 -1.68
N GLY A 247 11.89 -29.89 -0.43
CA GLY A 247 11.60 -29.09 0.79
C GLY A 247 10.18 -29.11 1.35
N ARG A 248 9.94 -29.92 2.39
CA ARG A 248 8.69 -29.94 3.20
C ARG A 248 8.70 -28.86 4.29
N PHE A 249 7.57 -28.18 4.46
CA PHE A 249 7.26 -27.25 5.55
C PHE A 249 6.63 -28.03 6.73
N TRP A 250 7.07 -27.71 7.96
CA TRP A 250 6.72 -28.29 9.28
C TRP A 250 7.09 -29.76 9.54
N LYS A 251 8.29 -29.98 10.12
CA LYS A 251 8.54 -31.13 11.00
C LYS A 251 8.27 -30.72 12.45
N LYS A 252 7.35 -31.42 13.10
CA LYS A 252 7.31 -31.53 14.56
C LYS A 252 8.67 -32.01 15.06
N SER A 253 9.21 -31.38 16.09
CA SER A 253 10.31 -31.93 16.86
C SER A 253 9.83 -33.17 17.63
N GLU A 254 10.06 -34.35 17.09
CA GLU A 254 9.97 -35.60 17.86
C GLU A 254 11.26 -35.76 18.68
N LYS A 255 11.07 -35.99 19.98
CA LYS A 255 12.12 -36.30 20.94
C LYS A 255 12.69 -37.69 20.65
N ASP A 256 14.01 -37.82 20.55
CA ASP A 256 14.71 -39.10 20.51
C ASP A 256 14.58 -39.84 21.86
N PRO A 257 14.13 -41.11 21.89
CA PRO A 257 14.18 -41.96 23.07
C PRO A 257 15.28 -43.01 22.90
N SER A 258 16.55 -42.65 23.08
CA SER A 258 17.63 -43.64 23.27
C SER A 258 18.97 -43.04 23.69
N LYS A 259 19.12 -42.70 24.97
CA LYS A 259 20.37 -42.95 25.70
C LYS A 259 20.02 -43.41 27.11
N LYS A 260 20.01 -44.74 27.28
CA LYS A 260 20.20 -45.38 28.57
C LYS A 260 21.70 -45.32 28.91
N GLU A 261 21.92 -45.12 30.20
CA GLU A 261 23.09 -45.41 31.03
C GLU A 261 24.11 -46.39 30.40
N ASP A 262 25.36 -45.95 30.34
CA ASP A 262 26.48 -46.43 31.18
C ASP A 262 27.52 -45.31 31.33
#